data_AF-A0A1G9RET5-F1
#
_entry.id   AF-A0A1G9RET5-F1
#
_cell.length_a   1.000
_cell.length_b   1.000
_cell.length_c   1.000
_cell.angle_alpha   90.00
_cell.angle_beta   90.00
_cell.angle_gamma   90.00
#
_symmetry.space_group_name_H-M   'P 1'
#
loop_
_entity.id
_entity.type
_entity.pdbx_description
1 polymer ?
#
loop_
_entity_poly.entity_id
_entity_poly.type
_entity_poly.pdbx_seq_one_letter_code
_entity_poly.pdbx_strand_id
1 'polypeptide(L)' 'MNDWNRDNSIAQFIRQRRKELRLTQVKLSDTTGVGLRFVRELEQGKPNLMTNKINQVLLFFGHELSTKPISDSTGRNMGK' A
#
# COMPACT_ATOMS: atom_id res chain seq x y z
N MET A 1 -17.21 9.93 -3.73
CA MET A 1 -16.28 8.83 -3.39
C MET A 1 -15.24 9.43 -2.44
N ASN A 2 -15.60 9.63 -1.16
CA ASN A 2 -15.00 10.71 -0.35
C ASN A 2 -14.05 10.29 0.79
N ASP A 3 -13.71 8.99 0.94
CA ASP A 3 -12.94 8.51 2.11
C ASP A 3 -11.62 7.80 1.79
N TRP A 4 -11.01 8.08 0.63
CA TRP A 4 -9.71 7.48 0.27
C TRP A 4 -8.54 8.30 0.84
N ASN A 5 -7.73 7.66 1.66
CA ASN A 5 -6.60 8.31 2.32
C ASN A 5 -5.33 8.17 1.48
N ARG A 6 -5.07 9.16 0.62
CA ARG A 6 -3.83 9.23 -0.18
C ARG A 6 -2.56 9.37 0.66
N ASP A 7 -2.71 9.75 1.93
CA ASP A 7 -1.62 9.87 2.90
C ASP A 7 -1.39 8.58 3.70
N ASN A 8 -2.07 7.49 3.32
CA ASN A 8 -1.69 6.16 3.78
C ASN A 8 -0.23 5.88 3.41
N SER A 9 0.59 5.54 4.42
CA SER A 9 2.01 5.24 4.28
C SER A 9 2.34 4.22 3.18
N ILE A 10 1.51 3.20 2.98
CA ILE A 10 1.70 2.19 1.92
C ILE A 10 1.46 2.80 0.54
N ALA A 11 0.39 3.58 0.38
CA ALA A 11 0.04 4.24 -0.87
C ALA A 11 1.12 5.25 -1.30
N GLN A 12 1.62 6.04 -0.33
CA GLN A 12 2.72 6.98 -0.55
C GLN A 12 4.00 6.24 -0.94
N PHE A 13 4.40 5.21 -0.18
CA PHE A 13 5.58 4.39 -0.48
C PHE A 13 5.55 3.84 -1.90
N ILE A 14 4.46 3.16 -2.29
CA ILE A 14 4.34 2.54 -3.62
C ILE A 14 4.41 3.60 -4.72
N ARG A 15 3.68 4.71 -4.57
CA ARG A 15 3.67 5.80 -5.55
C ARG A 15 5.05 6.43 -5.70
N GLN A 16 5.77 6.61 -4.59
CA GLN A 16 7.11 7.19 -4.58
C GLN A 16 8.12 6.25 -5.28
N ARG A 17 8.21 4.99 -4.86
CA ARG A 17 9.11 3.99 -5.47
C ARG A 17 8.84 3.82 -6.96
N ARG A 18 7.57 3.79 -7.37
CA ARG A 18 7.18 3.74 -8.79
C ARG A 18 7.74 4.94 -9.57
N LYS A 19 7.63 6.15 -9.04
CA LYS A 19 8.13 7.37 -9.67
C LYS A 19 9.67 7.41 -9.72
N GLU A 20 10.35 6.99 -8.66
CA GLU A 20 11.82 6.90 -8.61
C GLU A 20 12.35 5.98 -9.71
N LEU A 21 11.68 4.85 -9.96
CA LEU A 21 12.00 3.92 -11.04
C LEU A 21 11.43 4.32 -12.41
N ARG A 22 10.80 5.50 -12.52
CA ARG A 22 10.17 6.03 -13.75
C ARG A 22 9.16 5.07 -14.39
N LEU A 23 8.45 4.28 -13.58
CA LEU A 23 7.43 3.34 -14.06
C LEU A 23 6.06 4.03 -14.19
N THR A 24 5.33 3.72 -15.25
CA THR A 24 3.90 4.05 -15.33
C THR A 24 3.09 3.12 -14.44
N GLN A 25 1.85 3.48 -14.09
CA GLN A 25 0.96 2.57 -13.35
C GLN A 25 0.67 1.28 -14.13
N VAL A 26 0.60 1.39 -15.47
CA VAL A 26 0.47 0.23 -16.38
C VAL A 26 1.70 -0.66 -16.26
N LYS A 27 2.91 -0.10 -16.37
CA LYS A 27 4.13 -0.90 -16.26
C LYS A 27 4.26 -1.58 -14.89
N LEU A 28 3.89 -0.89 -13.80
CA LEU A 28 3.89 -1.51 -12.47
C LEU A 28 2.88 -2.67 -12.42
N SER A 29 1.67 -2.46 -12.91
CA SER A 29 0.61 -3.47 -13.01
C SER A 29 1.08 -4.72 -13.75
N ASP A 30 1.65 -4.55 -14.93
CA ASP A 30 2.18 -5.64 -15.77
C ASP A 30 3.33 -6.38 -15.06
N THR A 31 4.23 -5.63 -14.40
CA THR A 31 5.41 -6.20 -13.75
C THR A 31 5.07 -7.00 -12.50
N THR A 32 4.09 -6.56 -11.71
CA THR A 32 3.69 -7.25 -10.47
C THR A 32 2.58 -8.28 -10.67
N GLY A 33 2.01 -8.39 -11.87
CA GLY A 33 0.90 -9.29 -12.17
C GLY A 33 -0.42 -8.95 -11.45
N VAL A 34 -0.58 -7.68 -11.04
CA VAL A 34 -1.83 -7.19 -10.42
C VAL A 34 -2.57 -6.31 -11.43
N GLY A 35 -3.89 -6.26 -11.39
CA GLY A 35 -4.66 -5.46 -12.36
C GLY A 35 -4.44 -3.95 -12.21
N LEU A 36 -4.51 -3.20 -13.32
CA LEU A 36 -4.28 -1.75 -13.34
C LEU A 36 -5.22 -0.98 -12.40
N ARG A 37 -6.47 -1.43 -12.30
CA ARG A 37 -7.44 -0.87 -11.35
C ARG A 37 -6.94 -0.99 -9.91
N PHE A 38 -6.35 -2.13 -9.54
CA PHE A 38 -5.80 -2.34 -8.21
C PHE A 38 -4.64 -1.37 -7.93
N VAL A 39 -3.71 -1.19 -8.88
CA VAL A 39 -2.61 -0.21 -8.73
C VAL A 39 -3.15 1.21 -8.50
N ARG A 40 -4.17 1.62 -9.26
CA ARG A 40 -4.81 2.94 -9.08
C ARG A 40 -5.45 3.08 -7.71
N GLU A 41 -6.27 2.11 -7.31
CA GLU A 41 -6.94 2.11 -6.01
C GLU A 41 -5.94 2.10 -4.85
N LEU A 42 -4.86 1.32 -4.98
CA LEU A 42 -3.75 1.24 -4.03
C LEU A 42 -3.04 2.58 -3.89
N GLU A 43 -2.61 3.18 -4.99
CA GLU A 43 -1.95 4.47 -4.94
C GLU A 43 -2.88 5.59 -4.51
N GLN A 44 -4.18 5.48 -4.78
CA GLN A 44 -5.16 6.48 -4.33
C GLN A 44 -5.56 6.29 -2.86
N GLY A 45 -5.11 5.22 -2.20
CA GLY A 45 -5.32 5.02 -0.78
C GLY A 45 -6.70 4.46 -0.43
N LYS A 46 -7.26 3.60 -1.30
CA LYS A 46 -8.50 2.89 -0.99
C LYS A 46 -8.34 2.12 0.32
N PRO A 47 -9.23 2.29 1.31
CA PRO A 47 -9.07 1.71 2.64
C PRO A 47 -9.16 0.18 2.64
N ASN A 48 -9.89 -0.38 1.66
CA ASN A 48 -10.23 -1.79 1.61
C ASN A 48 -9.58 -2.42 0.37
N LEU A 49 -8.41 -3.03 0.56
CA LEU A 49 -7.64 -3.71 -0.47
C LEU A 49 -7.17 -5.07 0.06
N MET A 50 -7.02 -6.04 -0.83
CA MET A 50 -6.61 -7.39 -0.43
C MET A 50 -5.11 -7.42 -0.09
N THR A 51 -4.78 -7.82 1.15
CA THR A 51 -3.41 -7.88 1.69
C THR A 51 -2.45 -8.68 0.81
N ASN A 52 -2.90 -9.83 0.27
CA ASN A 52 -2.09 -10.66 -0.63
C ASN A 52 -1.65 -9.89 -1.89
N LYS A 53 -2.52 -9.06 -2.46
CA LYS A 53 -2.23 -8.23 -3.63
C LYS A 53 -1.35 -7.04 -3.29
N ILE A 54 -1.47 -6.48 -2.09
CA ILE A 54 -0.51 -5.47 -1.60
C ILE A 54 0.88 -6.10 -1.50
N ASN A 55 1.01 -7.27 -0.88
CA ASN A 55 2.29 -7.97 -0.76
C ASN A 55 2.88 -8.37 -2.13
N GLN A 56 2.07 -8.70 -3.14
CA GLN A 56 2.58 -8.91 -4.51
C GLN A 56 3.27 -7.66 -5.07
N VAL A 57 2.72 -6.47 -4.82
CA VAL A 57 3.33 -5.20 -5.26
C VAL A 57 4.56 -4.86 -4.41
N LEU A 58 4.49 -5.05 -3.09
CA LEU A 58 5.61 -4.77 -2.19
C LEU A 58 6.81 -5.70 -2.44
N LEU A 59 6.57 -6.96 -2.79
CA LEU A 59 7.62 -7.93 -3.11
C LEU A 59 8.50 -7.45 -4.26
N PHE A 60 7.91 -6.82 -5.29
CA PHE A 60 8.66 -6.21 -6.39
C PHE A 60 9.63 -5.11 -5.91
N PHE A 61 9.30 -4.43 -4.82
CA PHE A 61 10.18 -3.44 -4.18
C PHE A 61 11.03 -4.02 -3.05
N GLY A 62 11.01 -5.34 -2.83
CA GLY A 62 11.74 -6.01 -1.74
C GLY A 62 11.16 -5.73 -0.35
N HIS A 63 9.84 -5.55 -0.24
CA HIS A 63 9.14 -5.24 1.01
C HIS A 63 7.96 -6.19 1.23
N GLU A 64 7.43 -6.20 2.45
CA GLU A 64 6.18 -6.87 2.81
C GLU A 64 5.42 -6.06 3.86
N LEU A 65 4.13 -6.35 4.03
CA LEU A 65 3.34 -5.82 5.13
C LEU A 65 3.77 -6.43 6.46
N SER A 66 3.94 -5.58 7.47
CA SER A 66 4.24 -5.97 8.84
C SER A 66 3.41 -5.16 9.83
N THR A 67 3.27 -5.68 11.04
CA THR A 67 2.56 -4.99 12.13
C THR A 67 3.46 -3.91 12.73
N LYS A 68 2.89 -2.72 12.96
CA LYS A 68 3.51 -1.68 13.79
C LYS A 68 2.54 -1.26 14.90
N PRO A 69 3.03 -0.87 16.09
CA PRO A 69 2.18 -0.26 17.11
C PRO A 69 1.42 0.95 16.54
N ILE A 70 0.14 1.09 16.87
CA ILE A 70 -0.70 2.23 16.46
C ILE A 70 -0.33 3.49 17.26
N SER A 71 0.26 3.30 18.44
CA SER A 71 0.97 4.26 19.29
C SER A 71 1.65 3.49 20.43
N ASP A 72 2.71 4.01 21.04
CA ASP A 72 3.39 3.39 22.20
C ASP A 72 2.46 3.13 23.41
N SER A 73 1.23 3.67 23.40
CA SER A 73 0.27 3.61 24.51
C SER A 73 -0.81 2.53 24.38
N THR A 74 -0.91 1.83 23.24
CA THR A 74 -2.08 0.97 22.97
C THR A 74 -2.09 -0.31 23.83
N GLY A 75 -0.92 -0.79 24.28
CA GLY A 75 -0.79 -2.01 25.07
C GLY A 75 -1.22 -1.93 26.55
N ARG A 76 -1.45 -0.72 27.11
CA ARG A 76 -1.83 -0.57 28.54
C ARG A 76 -3.34 -0.40 28.80
N ASN A 77 -4.14 -0.06 27.77
CA ASN A 77 -5.53 0.37 27.97
C ASN A 77 -6.60 -0.57 27.37
N MET A 78 -6.23 -1.74 26.83
CA MET A 78 -7.19 -2.75 26.37
C MET A 78 -7.35 -3.92 27.37
N GLY A 79 -6.88 -3.74 28.60
CA GLY A 79 -6.91 -4.76 29.67
C GLY A 79 -7.60 -4.29 30.96
N LYS A 80 -8.49 -3.30 30.90
CA LYS A 80 -9.40 -2.95 32.00
C LYS A 80 -10.84 -2.90 31.51
#